data_AF-A0A817BA35-F1
#
_entry.id   AF-A0A817BA35-F1
#
_cell.length_a   1.000
_cell.length_b   1.000
_cell.length_c   1.000
_cell.angle_alpha   90.00
_cell.angle_beta   90.00
_cell.angle_gamma   90.00
#
_symmetry.space_group_name_H-M   'P 1'
#
loop_
_entity.id
_entity.type
_entity.pdbx_description
1 polymer ?
#
loop_
_entity_poly.entity_id
_entity_poly.type
_entity_poly.pdbx_seq_one_letter_code
_entity_poly.pdbx_strand_id
1 'polypeptide(L)' 'MVAGPDGHDGFHDVCTNSNYTEPTLTGNAGLVAALVALLGEKHMFDKNRIFSAVPPLFPEAPPPPVPWTP' A
#
# COMPACT_ATOMS: atom_id res chain seq x y z
N MET A 1 -7.06 4.95 2.90
CA MET A 1 -7.79 5.45 4.06
C MET A 1 -7.97 6.93 3.88
N VAL A 2 -9.22 7.34 3.78
CA VAL A 2 -9.62 8.74 3.73
C VAL A 2 -9.72 9.29 5.16
N ALA A 3 -9.96 10.60 5.31
CA ALA A 3 -10.07 11.25 6.62
C ALA A 3 -11.21 10.65 7.49
N GLY A 4 -12.33 10.28 6.88
CA GLY A 4 -13.43 9.57 7.55
C GLY A 4 -14.67 10.44 7.80
N PRO A 5 -15.66 9.91 8.54
CA PRO A 5 -16.89 10.63 8.87
C PRO A 5 -16.66 11.68 9.97
N ASP A 6 -17.65 12.55 10.15
CA ASP A 6 -17.68 13.50 11.26
C ASP A 6 -18.07 12.83 12.60
N GLY A 7 -18.19 13.64 13.66
CA GLY A 7 -18.59 13.15 14.99
C GLY A 7 -20.02 12.63 15.09
N HIS A 8 -20.84 12.79 14.05
CA HIS A 8 -22.20 12.27 13.94
C HIS A 8 -22.29 11.07 12.99
N ASP A 9 -21.14 10.50 12.61
CA ASP A 9 -21.03 9.39 11.65
C ASP A 9 -21.50 9.77 10.23
N GLY A 10 -21.54 11.07 9.91
CA GLY A 10 -21.86 11.59 8.59
C GLY A 10 -20.64 11.53 7.67
N PHE A 11 -20.80 10.96 6.47
CA PHE A 11 -19.76 10.93 5.44
C PHE A 11 -20.24 11.60 4.15
N HIS A 12 -19.50 12.59 3.68
CA HIS A 12 -19.79 13.30 2.44
C HIS A 12 -18.82 12.89 1.34
N ASP A 13 -19.28 12.01 0.44
CA ASP A 13 -18.50 11.57 -0.73
C ASP A 13 -18.51 12.63 -1.84
N VAL A 14 -17.72 13.68 -1.64
CA VAL A 14 -17.56 14.79 -2.59
C VAL A 14 -16.07 14.99 -2.83
N CYS A 15 -15.61 14.81 -4.08
CA CYS A 15 -14.19 14.83 -4.43
C CYS A 15 -13.44 16.11 -3.99
N THR A 16 -14.12 17.27 -3.99
CA THR A 16 -13.55 18.55 -3.56
C THR A 16 -13.52 18.73 -2.04
N ASN A 17 -14.08 17.80 -1.27
CA ASN A 17 -14.19 17.88 0.17
C ASN A 17 -13.10 17.03 0.85
N SER A 18 -11.89 17.58 0.87
CA SER A 18 -10.71 16.92 1.44
C SER A 18 -10.88 16.48 2.90
N ASN A 19 -11.72 17.17 3.68
CA ASN A 19 -12.00 16.79 5.08
C ASN A 19 -12.61 15.40 5.24
N TYR A 20 -13.24 14.84 4.19
CA TYR A 20 -13.85 13.51 4.21
C TYR A 20 -13.15 12.57 3.25
N THR A 21 -12.79 13.04 2.06
CA THR A 21 -12.34 12.18 0.96
C THR A 21 -10.83 12.18 0.72
N GLU A 22 -10.02 13.00 1.41
CA GLU A 22 -8.58 13.08 1.17
C GLU A 22 -7.88 11.76 1.56
N PRO A 23 -7.25 11.05 0.61
CA PRO A 23 -6.43 9.89 0.94
C PRO A 23 -5.05 10.33 1.43
N THR A 24 -4.63 9.86 2.60
CA THR A 24 -3.33 10.23 3.18
C THR A 24 -2.35 9.04 3.19
N LEU A 25 -1.07 9.31 2.90
CA LEU A 25 -0.01 8.30 2.98
C LEU A 25 0.11 7.75 4.41
N THR A 26 0.10 8.63 5.40
CA THR A 26 0.18 8.28 6.82
C THR A 26 -1.02 7.42 7.25
N GLY A 27 -2.23 7.77 6.82
CA GLY A 27 -3.44 6.98 7.11
C GLY A 27 -3.39 5.58 6.50
N ASN A 28 -2.88 5.45 5.27
CA ASN A 28 -2.66 4.16 4.63
C ASN A 28 -1.60 3.31 5.35
N ALA A 29 -0.45 3.91 5.66
CA ALA A 29 0.63 3.22 6.36
C ALA A 29 0.21 2.74 7.75
N GLY A 30 -0.51 3.59 8.50
CA GLY A 30 -1.06 3.25 9.81
C GLY A 30 -2.11 2.13 9.72
N LEU A 31 -2.99 2.16 8.72
CA LEU A 31 -3.97 1.11 8.49
C LEU A 31 -3.28 -0.24 8.18
N VAL A 32 -2.27 -0.25 7.31
CA VAL A 32 -1.49 -1.46 7.00
C VAL A 32 -0.81 -2.01 8.27
N ALA A 33 -0.19 -1.14 9.08
CA ALA A 33 0.43 -1.54 10.33
C ALA A 33 -0.59 -2.15 11.31
N ALA A 34 -1.79 -1.56 11.42
CA ALA A 34 -2.87 -2.08 12.25
C ALA A 34 -3.35 -3.46 11.77
N LEU A 35 -3.51 -3.64 10.45
CA LEU A 35 -3.88 -4.94 9.86
C LEU A 35 -2.81 -6.01 10.14
N VAL A 36 -1.53 -5.68 9.97
CA VAL A 36 -0.41 -6.59 10.27
C VAL A 36 -0.39 -6.96 11.76
N ALA A 37 -0.63 -6.00 12.66
CA ALA A 37 -0.68 -6.24 14.09
C ALA A 37 -1.88 -7.11 14.51
N LEU A 38 -3.06 -6.90 13.90
CA LEU A 38 -4.26 -7.72 14.12
C LEU A 38 -4.11 -9.16 13.59
N LEU A 39 -3.24 -9.37 12.61
CA LEU A 39 -2.87 -10.70 12.11
C LEU A 39 -1.91 -11.46 13.05
N GLY A 40 -1.48 -10.84 14.17
CA GLY A 40 -0.58 -11.44 15.16
C GLY A 40 -1.12 -12.75 15.74
N GLU A 41 -0.28 -13.79 15.65
CA GLU A 41 -0.45 -15.19 16.13
C GLU A 41 -1.12 -16.21 15.20
N LYS A 42 -1.64 -15.84 14.02
CA LYS A 42 -1.96 -16.85 13.02
C LYS A 42 -0.79 -17.00 12.06
N HIS A 43 -0.15 -18.18 12.11
CA HIS A 43 0.85 -18.68 11.16
C HIS A 43 0.25 -18.91 9.75
N MET A 44 -0.58 -17.98 9.27
CA MET A 44 -1.35 -18.05 8.02
C MET A 44 -0.71 -17.26 6.87
N PHE A 45 0.32 -16.45 7.13
CA PHE A 45 0.94 -15.61 6.09
C PHE A 45 2.46 -15.74 6.10
N ASP A 46 3.02 -16.09 4.94
CA ASP A 46 4.45 -16.08 4.69
C ASP A 46 4.94 -14.64 4.56
N LYS A 47 5.64 -14.16 5.60
CA LYS A 47 6.21 -12.81 5.68
C LYS A 47 7.16 -12.49 4.53
N ASN A 48 7.75 -13.50 3.88
CA ASN A 48 8.64 -13.29 2.74
C ASN A 48 7.88 -13.08 1.42
N ARG A 49 6.57 -13.36 1.39
CA ARG A 49 5.76 -13.38 0.15
C ARG A 49 4.65 -12.34 0.09
N ILE A 50 4.43 -11.59 1.16
CA ILE A 50 3.36 -10.57 1.27
C ILE A 50 3.40 -9.50 0.16
N PHE A 51 4.58 -9.22 -0.40
CA PHE A 51 4.75 -8.26 -1.50
C PHE A 51 5.07 -8.91 -2.85
N SER A 52 4.96 -10.24 -2.98
CA SER A 52 5.31 -10.95 -4.22
C SER A 52 4.41 -10.63 -5.42
N ALA A 53 3.19 -10.15 -5.17
CA ALA A 53 2.26 -9.71 -6.21
C ALA A 53 2.46 -8.24 -6.62
N VAL A 54 3.36 -7.50 -5.95
CA VAL A 54 3.68 -6.12 -6.29
C VAL A 54 4.80 -6.15 -7.34
N PRO A 55 4.57 -5.65 -8.57
CA PRO A 55 5.63 -5.53 -9.56
C PRO A 55 6.76 -4.63 -9.05
N PRO A 56 8.02 -4.90 -9.39
CA PRO A 56 9.13 -4.03 -9.02
C PRO A 56 8.88 -2.60 -9.53
N LEU A 57 9.08 -1.62 -8.64
CA LEU A 57 8.88 -0.19 -8.94
C LEU A 57 9.93 0.39 -9.90
N PHE A 58 10.97 -0.38 -10.20
CA PHE A 58 12.03 -0.02 -11.13
C PHE A 58 12.06 -1.02 -12.28
N PRO A 59 12.37 -0.56 -13.50
CA PRO A 59 12.59 -1.47 -14.60
C PRO A 59 13.70 -2.46 -14.22
N GLU A 60 13.49 -3.72 -14.57
CA GLU A 60 14.52 -4.75 -14.44
C GLU A 60 15.78 -4.29 -15.18
N ALA A 61 16.94 -4.48 -14.55
CA ALA A 61 18.20 -4.04 -15.13
C ALA A 61 18.34 -4.61 -16.55
N PRO A 62 18.82 -3.82 -17.52
CA PRO A 62 19.00 -4.32 -18.88
C PRO A 62 19.89 -5.57 -18.85
N PRO A 63 19.61 -6.59 -19.68
CA PRO A 63 20.43 -7.78 -19.75
C PRO A 63 21.90 -7.40 -20.03
N PRO A 64 22.86 -8.16 -19.48
CA PRO A 64 24.28 -7.87 -19.70
C PRO A 64 24.59 -7.78 -21.21
N PRO A 65 25.50 -6.88 -21.63
CA PRO A 65 25.88 -6.75 -23.02
C PRO A 65 26.33 -8.10 -23.56
N VAL A 66 25.97 -8.39 -24.82
CA VAL A 66 26.49 -9.58 -25.50
C VAL A 66 28.02 -9.56 -25.49
N PRO A 67 28.70 -10.70 -25.25
CA PRO A 67 30.15 -10.78 -25.37
C PRO A 67 30.59 -10.29 -26.75
N TRP A 68 31.59 -9.41 -26.77
CA TRP A 68 32.13 -8.85 -28.01
C TRP A 68 32.70 -9.98 -28.88
N THR A 69 32.32 -10.04 -30.16
CA THR A 69 32.88 -10.98 -31.13
C THR A 69 33.87 -10.24 -32.04
N PRO A 70 35.14 -10.69 -32.12
CA PRO A 70 36.17 -10.06 -32.94
C PRO A 70 35.95 -10.28 -34.44
#